data_AF-A0A2E2KKB1-F1
#
_entry.id   AF-A0A2E2KKB1-F1
#
_cell.length_a   1.000
_cell.length_b   1.000
_cell.length_c   1.000
_cell.angle_alpha   90.00
_cell.angle_beta   90.00
_cell.angle_gamma   90.00
#
_symmetry.space_group_name_H-M   'P 1'
#
loop_
_entity.id
_entity.type
_entity.pdbx_description
1 polymer ?
#
loop_
_entity_poly.entity_id
_entity_poly.type
_entity_poly.pdbx_seq_one_letter_code
_entity_poly.pdbx_strand_id
1 'polypeptide(L)' 'MKNKQQQTSAKLVKQGNDARLQSVDTGRGTIRDNHLAALVTSKLFKSQVVKAKKGKGTYKRKDKHKGRESYLIAA' A
#
# COMPACT_ATOMS: atom_id res chain seq x y z
N MET A 1 19.05 -1.31 55.97
CA MET A 1 17.88 -0.51 55.51
C MET A 1 18.15 -0.07 54.09
N LYS A 2 17.35 -0.52 53.11
CA LYS A 2 17.63 -0.41 51.67
C LYS A 2 17.11 0.92 51.15
N ASN A 3 17.99 1.88 50.88
CA ASN A 3 17.57 3.18 50.35
C ASN A 3 17.66 3.20 48.83
N LYS A 4 16.46 3.26 48.26
CA LYS A 4 16.06 3.11 46.87
C LYS A 4 16.51 4.37 46.12
N GLN A 5 17.63 4.29 45.42
CA GLN A 5 18.02 5.35 44.49
C GLN A 5 16.98 5.44 43.37
N GLN A 6 16.55 6.68 43.18
CA GLN A 6 15.40 7.09 42.43
C GLN A 6 15.66 6.89 40.94
N GLN A 7 14.75 6.20 40.29
CA GLN A 7 14.67 6.12 38.84
C GLN A 7 14.27 7.51 38.33
N THR A 8 15.21 8.26 37.77
CA THR A 8 14.89 9.45 36.99
C THR A 8 14.23 8.97 35.70
N SER A 9 12.92 9.18 35.64
CA SER A 9 12.08 8.89 34.51
C SER A 9 12.56 9.70 33.30
N ALA A 10 13.26 9.04 32.39
CA ALA A 10 13.42 9.53 31.04
C ALA A 10 12.03 9.68 30.44
N LYS A 11 11.53 10.91 30.48
CA LYS A 11 10.28 11.38 29.91
C LYS A 11 10.35 11.11 28.40
N LEU A 12 9.88 9.93 27.98
CA LEU A 12 9.77 9.61 26.57
C LEU A 12 8.73 10.57 26.00
N VAL A 13 9.19 11.49 25.16
CA VAL A 13 8.37 12.42 24.39
C VAL A 13 7.35 11.59 23.62
N LYS A 14 6.07 11.71 23.98
CA LYS A 14 4.95 11.20 23.19
C LYS A 14 4.94 12.00 21.88
N GLN A 15 5.60 11.50 20.85
CA GLN A 15 5.36 11.98 19.50
C GLN A 15 3.97 11.48 19.09
N GLY A 16 2.99 12.38 19.20
CA GLY A 16 1.67 12.21 18.65
C GLY A 16 1.77 12.19 17.13
N ASN A 17 1.51 11.02 16.57
CA ASN A 17 1.16 10.83 15.17
C ASN A 17 0.14 9.69 15.17
N ASP A 18 -1.15 10.03 15.33
CA ASP A 18 -2.26 9.11 15.11
C ASP A 18 -2.42 8.85 13.60
N ALA A 19 -1.35 8.42 12.94
CA ALA A 19 -1.41 7.81 11.64
C ALA A 19 -2.09 6.47 11.84
N ARG A 20 -3.33 6.33 11.36
CA ARG A 20 -4.06 5.06 11.37
C ARG A 20 -3.12 3.96 10.87
N LEU A 21 -2.73 3.06 11.77
CA LEU A 21 -2.05 1.82 11.46
C LEU A 21 -3.03 0.96 10.65
N GLN A 22 -3.01 1.12 9.33
CA GLN A 22 -3.75 0.27 8.42
C GLN A 22 -3.00 -1.04 8.29
N SER A 23 -3.54 -2.11 8.88
CA SER A 23 -3.01 -3.46 8.69
C SER A 23 -3.38 -3.96 7.30
N VAL A 24 -2.38 -4.50 6.59
CA VAL A 24 -2.57 -5.13 5.28
C VAL A 24 -2.32 -6.61 5.43
N ASP A 25 -3.28 -7.43 4.99
CA ASP A 25 -3.08 -8.87 4.92
C ASP A 25 -2.11 -9.22 3.78
N THR A 26 -0.96 -9.79 4.15
CA THR A 26 0.11 -10.18 3.21
C THR A 26 -0.06 -11.61 2.70
N GLY A 27 -0.94 -12.42 3.30
CA GLY A 27 -1.18 -13.81 2.93
C GLY A 27 -0.01 -14.77 3.21
N ARG A 28 0.91 -14.39 4.10
CA ARG A 28 2.09 -15.19 4.48
C ARG A 28 2.01 -15.86 5.86
N GLY A 29 0.91 -15.67 6.58
CA GLY A 29 0.76 -16.20 7.95
C GLY A 29 1.76 -15.56 8.92
N THR A 30 2.20 -16.31 9.92
CA THR A 30 3.16 -15.84 10.91
C THR A 30 4.59 -15.89 10.36
N ILE A 31 5.22 -14.73 10.22
CA ILE A 31 6.60 -14.61 9.74
C ILE A 31 7.54 -14.82 10.94
N ARG A 32 8.44 -15.81 10.84
CA ARG A 32 9.39 -16.17 11.92
C ARG A 32 10.79 -15.60 11.72
N ASP A 33 11.22 -15.47 10.46
CA ASP A 33 12.59 -15.07 10.13
C ASP A 33 12.65 -13.59 9.70
N ASN A 34 12.54 -13.31 8.40
CA ASN A 34 12.69 -11.96 7.84
C ASN A 34 11.36 -11.42 7.27
N HIS A 35 10.87 -10.32 7.87
CA HIS A 35 9.65 -9.64 7.46
C HIS A 35 9.77 -8.95 6.09
N LEU A 36 10.91 -8.34 5.75
CA LEU A 36 11.11 -7.67 4.46
C LEU A 36 11.11 -8.67 3.31
N ALA A 37 11.79 -9.81 3.49
CA ALA A 37 11.82 -10.89 2.49
C ALA A 37 10.41 -11.46 2.23
N ALA A 38 9.63 -11.64 3.30
CA ALA A 38 8.24 -12.07 3.20
C ALA A 38 7.37 -11.03 2.48
N LEU A 39 7.58 -9.73 2.74
CA LEU A 39 6.88 -8.65 2.07
C LEU A 39 7.21 -8.59 0.58
N VAL A 40 8.49 -8.52 0.20
CA VAL A 40 8.91 -8.41 -1.21
C VAL A 40 8.31 -9.52 -2.07
N THR A 41 8.17 -10.72 -1.52
CA THR A 41 7.62 -11.87 -2.24
C THR A 41 6.09 -12.01 -2.09
N SER A 42 5.43 -11.16 -1.30
CA SER A 42 3.98 -11.15 -1.10
C SER A 42 3.22 -10.55 -2.28
N LYS A 43 1.88 -10.68 -2.27
CA LYS A 43 0.99 -10.10 -3.30
C LYS A 43 1.07 -8.58 -3.38
N LEU A 44 1.50 -7.92 -2.31
CA LEU A 44 1.57 -6.46 -2.22
C LEU A 44 2.60 -5.89 -3.21
N PHE A 45 3.76 -6.52 -3.32
CA PHE A 45 4.89 -6.03 -4.11
C PHE A 45 5.05 -6.77 -5.45
N LYS A 46 3.93 -7.15 -6.08
CA LYS A 46 3.97 -7.74 -7.42
C LYS A 46 4.25 -6.69 -8.50
N SER A 47 4.96 -7.10 -9.55
CA SER A 47 5.13 -6.28 -10.74
C SER A 47 3.78 -5.95 -11.38
N GLN A 48 3.52 -4.66 -11.61
CA GLN A 48 2.29 -4.17 -12.21
C GLN A 48 2.52 -3.93 -13.70
N VAL A 49 1.73 -4.58 -14.54
CA VAL A 49 1.80 -4.42 -16.00
C VAL A 49 0.66 -3.51 -16.45
N VAL A 50 1.01 -2.35 -17.01
CA VAL A 50 0.04 -1.43 -17.59
C VAL A 50 -0.31 -1.88 -19.01
N LYS A 51 -1.61 -1.88 -19.36
CA LYS A 51 -2.04 -2.13 -20.74
C LYS A 51 -1.61 -0.97 -21.63
N ALA A 52 -0.85 -1.27 -22.68
CA ALA A 52 -0.44 -0.29 -23.67
C ALA A 52 -1.66 0.31 -24.41
N LYS A 53 -1.48 1.50 -25.00
CA LYS A 53 -2.53 2.19 -25.77
C LYS A 53 -2.69 1.63 -27.19
N LYS A 54 -1.61 1.16 -27.82
CA LYS A 54 -1.56 0.61 -29.18
C LYS A 54 -0.61 -0.58 -29.24
N GLY A 55 -0.84 -1.52 -30.17
CA GLY A 55 0.03 -2.68 -30.40
C GLY A 55 -0.54 -4.00 -29.85
N LYS A 56 0.35 -4.89 -29.40
CA LYS A 56 -0.04 -6.23 -28.90
C LYS A 56 -0.76 -6.12 -27.55
N GLY A 57 -1.86 -6.86 -27.40
CA GLY A 57 -2.62 -6.92 -26.14
C GLY A 57 -3.42 -5.66 -25.80
N THR A 58 -3.56 -4.73 -26.75
CA THR A 58 -4.27 -3.46 -26.54
C THR A 58 -5.70 -3.45 -27.09
N TYR A 59 -6.11 -4.49 -27.82
CA TYR A 59 -7.46 -4.62 -28.35
C TYR A 59 -8.49 -4.77 -27.22
N LYS A 60 -9.55 -3.96 -27.27
CA LYS A 60 -10.70 -4.02 -26.36
C LYS A 60 -11.95 -4.24 -27.20
N ARG A 61 -12.81 -5.19 -26.81
CA ARG A 61 -14.10 -5.44 -27.52
C ARG A 61 -15.09 -4.28 -27.41
N LYS A 62 -14.96 -3.46 -26.36
CA LYS A 62 -15.78 -2.28 -26.11
C LYS A 62 -14.85 -1.14 -25.69
N ASP A 63 -15.00 -0.01 -26.35
CA ASP A 63 -14.31 1.22 -26.00
C ASP A 63 -14.97 1.90 -24.79
N LYS A 64 -14.21 2.78 -24.11
CA LYS A 64 -14.65 3.45 -22.88
C LYS A 64 -15.95 4.27 -23.08
N HIS A 65 -16.15 4.82 -24.28
CA HIS A 65 -17.26 5.74 -24.60
C HIS A 65 -18.07 5.29 -25.82
N LYS A 66 -18.32 3.99 -25.94
CA LYS A 66 -19.15 3.45 -27.04
C LYS A 66 -20.57 4.03 -26.97
N GLY A 67 -21.01 4.76 -28.00
CA GLY A 67 -22.35 5.35 -28.11
C GLY A 67 -22.50 6.76 -27.54
N ARG A 68 -21.41 7.42 -27.12
CA ARG A 68 -21.41 8.87 -26.85
C ARG A 68 -20.70 9.59 -27.99
N GLU A 69 -21.44 10.42 -28.72
CA GLU A 69 -20.89 11.36 -29.71
C GLU A 69 -20.01 12.38 -28.98
N SER A 70 -18.74 12.50 -29.38
CA SER A 70 -17.80 13.49 -28.81
C SER A 70 -18.16 14.94 -29.14
N TYR A 71 -19.13 15.15 -30.04
CA TYR A 71 -19.42 16.44 -30.66
C TYR A 71 -20.50 17.27 -29.95
N LEU A 72 -21.16 16.75 -28.90
CA LEU A 72 -22.20 17.50 -28.17
C LEU A 72 -21.68 18.57 -27.20
N ILE A 73 -20.36 18.79 -27.13
CA ILE A 73 -19.72 19.81 -26.26
C ILE A 73 -19.30 21.06 -27.06
N ALA A 74 -19.44 21.06 -28.39
CA ALA A 74 -19.12 22.20 -29.24
C ALA A 74 -20.39 22.77 -29.89
N ALA A 75 -21.22 23.46 -29.10
CA ALA A 75 -22.28 24.36 -29.58
C ALA A 75 -22.48 25.47 -28.56
#